data_AF-U1QS65-F1
#
_entry.id   AF-U1QS65-F1
#
_cell.length_a   1.000
_cell.length_b   1.000
_cell.length_c   1.000
_cell.angle_alpha   90.00
_cell.angle_beta   90.00
_cell.angle_gamma   90.00
#
_symmetry.space_group_name_H-M   'P 1'
#
loop_
_entity.id
_entity.type
_entity.pdbx_description
1 polymer ?
#
loop_
_entity_poly.entity_id
_entity_poly.type
_entity_poly.pdbx_seq_one_letter_code
_entity_poly.pdbx_strand_id
1 'polypeptide(L)'
;MDRAKPLEPVSSVMWPWGHVGAGYLVYTLLRRHTGERPAGAAVLALAVGTQFPDLVDKPLGWTVGLLPGGRSLAHSLLTTAVVAGLVLALARRVHHRMAGRAFLLGVVLHLLGDALYPALRGQTGEVSFLLWPVLPMPEPELAQRFTAHLGAIEPGWQFVFEFLLVTAAIVAWHDDGHPGPGALRHGAARSFVRLRTAVRNRCFCV
;
A
#
# COMPACT_ATOMS: atom_id res chain seq x y z
N MET A 1 9.28 -26.43 32.87
CA MET A 1 10.33 -26.29 31.83
C MET A 1 9.61 -25.92 30.55
N ASP A 2 9.36 -24.62 30.39
CA ASP A 2 8.68 -24.06 29.22
C ASP A 2 9.65 -24.20 28.04
N ARG A 3 9.32 -25.07 27.08
CA ARG A 3 10.02 -25.04 25.80
C ARG A 3 9.65 -23.72 25.15
N ALA A 4 10.59 -22.79 25.10
CA ALA A 4 10.50 -21.65 24.19
C ALA A 4 10.08 -22.20 22.82
N LYS A 5 8.87 -21.84 22.36
CA LYS A 5 8.48 -22.10 20.97
C LYS A 5 9.59 -21.50 20.11
N PRO A 6 10.11 -22.22 19.11
CA PRO A 6 11.02 -21.62 18.15
C PRO A 6 10.35 -20.33 17.66
N LEU A 7 11.08 -19.22 17.66
CA LEU A 7 10.61 -18.00 17.03
C LEU A 7 10.39 -18.38 15.57
N GLU A 8 9.13 -18.59 15.18
CA GLU A 8 8.77 -18.78 13.78
C GLU A 8 9.38 -17.61 13.01
N PRO A 9 10.15 -17.86 11.94
CA PRO A 9 10.84 -16.80 11.24
C PRO A 9 9.84 -15.75 10.79
N VAL A 10 10.19 -14.46 10.99
CA VAL A 10 9.39 -13.24 10.72
C VAL A 10 8.90 -13.13 9.26
N SER A 11 9.24 -14.11 8.43
CA SER A 11 8.81 -14.35 7.05
C SER A 11 7.30 -14.67 6.84
N SER A 12 6.43 -14.21 7.75
CA SER A 12 4.97 -14.35 7.64
C SER A 12 4.29 -13.17 6.93
N VAL A 13 4.97 -12.03 6.78
CA VAL A 13 4.42 -10.78 6.20
C VAL A 13 5.16 -10.41 4.92
N MET A 14 4.45 -9.82 3.95
CA MET A 14 5.05 -9.33 2.70
C MET A 14 5.77 -8.01 2.94
N TRP A 15 6.87 -7.78 2.24
CA TRP A 15 7.65 -6.55 2.39
C TRP A 15 7.05 -5.40 1.57
N PRO A 16 7.37 -4.14 1.94
CA PRO A 16 6.94 -2.95 1.21
C PRO A 16 7.16 -3.03 -0.31
N TRP A 17 8.31 -3.58 -0.75
CA TRP A 17 8.63 -3.76 -2.16
C TRP A 17 7.81 -4.86 -2.83
N GLY A 18 7.45 -5.92 -2.10
CA GLY A 18 6.54 -6.96 -2.57
C GLY A 18 5.16 -6.37 -2.89
N HIS A 19 4.61 -5.54 -2.01
CA HIS A 19 3.32 -4.89 -2.25
C HIS A 19 3.35 -3.94 -3.47
N VAL A 20 4.38 -3.09 -3.57
CA VAL A 20 4.52 -2.19 -4.74
C VAL A 20 4.67 -2.98 -6.02
N GLY A 21 5.50 -4.04 -6.02
CA GLY A 21 5.73 -4.87 -7.20
C GLY A 21 4.46 -5.60 -7.63
N ALA A 22 3.73 -6.21 -6.70
CA ALA A 22 2.49 -6.94 -6.97
C ALA A 22 1.42 -5.97 -7.49
N GLY A 23 1.28 -4.83 -6.80
CA GLY A 23 0.39 -3.74 -7.17
C GLY A 23 0.63 -3.28 -8.61
N TYR A 24 1.88 -2.96 -8.93
CA TYR A 24 2.25 -2.48 -10.25
C TYR A 24 2.00 -3.51 -11.34
N LEU A 25 2.42 -4.77 -11.13
CA LEU A 25 2.23 -5.85 -12.10
C LEU A 25 0.76 -6.11 -12.41
N VAL A 26 -0.08 -6.24 -11.37
CA VAL A 26 -1.52 -6.43 -11.57
C VAL A 26 -2.12 -5.22 -12.29
N TYR A 27 -1.75 -4.00 -11.87
CA TYR A 27 -2.26 -2.79 -12.52
C TYR A 27 -1.87 -2.72 -13.99
N THR A 28 -0.59 -2.90 -14.34
CA THR A 28 -0.16 -2.82 -15.75
C THR A 28 -0.80 -3.90 -16.60
N LEU A 29 -0.94 -5.13 -16.09
CA LEU A 29 -1.66 -6.21 -16.80
C LEU A 29 -3.12 -5.84 -17.07
N LEU A 30 -3.82 -5.27 -16.09
CA LEU A 30 -5.19 -4.79 -16.28
C LEU A 30 -5.28 -3.68 -17.34
N ARG A 31 -4.31 -2.74 -17.37
CA ARG A 31 -4.28 -1.67 -18.38
C ARG A 31 -3.99 -2.21 -19.77
N ARG A 32 -3.01 -3.11 -19.89
CA ARG A 32 -2.67 -3.77 -21.16
C ARG A 32 -3.83 -4.59 -21.70
N HIS A 33 -4.57 -5.29 -20.83
CA HIS A 33 -5.76 -6.04 -21.20
C HIS A 33 -6.88 -5.15 -21.78
N THR A 34 -6.98 -3.89 -21.34
CA THR A 34 -7.92 -2.91 -21.91
C THR A 34 -7.33 -2.09 -23.06
N GLY A 35 -6.12 -2.42 -23.54
CA GLY A 35 -5.44 -1.70 -24.62
C GLY A 35 -4.90 -0.32 -24.22
N GLU A 36 -4.82 -0.03 -22.93
CA GLU A 36 -4.40 1.26 -22.39
C GLU A 36 -3.03 1.17 -21.72
N ARG A 37 -2.31 2.30 -21.63
CA ARG A 37 -1.06 2.38 -20.87
C ARG A 37 -1.31 2.83 -19.42
N PRO A 38 -0.45 2.45 -18.46
CA PRO A 38 -0.51 2.96 -17.09
C PRO A 38 -0.34 4.49 -17.04
N ALA A 39 -1.31 5.19 -16.47
CA ALA A 39 -1.25 6.65 -16.36
C ALA A 39 -0.44 7.07 -15.13
N GLY A 40 0.44 8.07 -15.27
CA GLY A 40 1.36 8.45 -14.19
C GLY A 40 0.70 8.82 -12.85
N ALA A 41 -0.39 9.61 -12.88
CA ALA A 41 -1.12 9.95 -11.64
C ALA A 41 -1.77 8.73 -10.98
N ALA A 42 -2.21 7.74 -11.78
CA ALA A 42 -2.79 6.51 -11.28
C ALA A 42 -1.71 5.57 -10.72
N VAL A 43 -0.53 5.49 -11.35
CA VAL A 43 0.62 4.74 -10.82
C VAL A 43 1.10 5.31 -9.49
N LEU A 44 1.16 6.64 -9.33
CA LEU A 44 1.48 7.25 -8.04
C LEU A 44 0.43 6.93 -6.98
N ALA A 45 -0.85 7.05 -7.33
CA ALA A 45 -1.94 6.72 -6.40
C ALA A 45 -1.94 5.24 -6.02
N LEU A 46 -1.64 4.34 -6.95
CA LEU A 46 -1.44 2.91 -6.72
C LEU A 46 -0.30 2.68 -5.73
N ALA A 47 0.87 3.26 -5.97
CA ALA A 47 2.01 3.13 -5.07
C ALA A 47 1.66 3.59 -3.65
N VAL A 48 0.99 4.73 -3.51
CA VAL A 48 0.49 5.18 -2.19
C VAL A 48 -0.50 4.16 -1.59
N GLY A 49 -1.43 3.66 -2.40
CA GLY A 49 -2.41 2.65 -1.96
C GLY A 49 -1.76 1.36 -1.46
N THR A 50 -0.73 0.88 -2.15
CA THR A 50 0.03 -0.33 -1.75
C THR A 50 0.79 -0.17 -0.44
N GLN A 51 0.94 1.04 0.09
CA GLN A 51 1.65 1.33 1.34
C GLN A 51 0.71 1.91 2.41
N PHE A 52 -0.51 2.27 2.03
CA PHE A 52 -1.43 3.00 2.89
C PHE A 52 -1.76 2.26 4.20
N PRO A 53 -2.07 0.94 4.20
CA PRO A 53 -2.37 0.24 5.44
C PRO A 53 -1.21 0.29 6.44
N ASP A 54 0.00 0.00 5.98
CA ASP A 54 1.23 0.09 6.74
C ASP A 54 1.54 1.49 7.28
N LEU A 55 1.37 2.52 6.44
CA LEU A 55 1.62 3.91 6.82
C LEU A 55 0.65 4.42 7.89
N VAL A 56 -0.51 3.77 8.05
CA VAL A 56 -1.48 4.09 9.10
C VAL A 56 -1.23 3.23 10.33
N ASP A 57 -1.24 1.91 10.18
CA ASP A 57 -1.27 1.00 11.32
C ASP A 57 0.08 0.92 12.03
N LYS A 58 1.20 0.88 11.30
CA LYS A 58 2.52 0.73 11.93
C LYS A 58 2.88 1.92 12.82
N PRO A 59 2.75 3.19 12.40
CA PRO A 59 3.00 4.32 13.31
C PRO A 59 2.03 4.36 14.50
N LEU A 60 0.74 4.15 14.26
CA LEU A 60 -0.28 4.25 15.31
C LEU A 60 -0.21 3.08 16.31
N GLY A 61 0.15 1.88 15.85
CA GLY A 61 0.31 0.70 16.70
C GLY A 61 1.68 0.63 17.39
N TRP A 62 2.77 0.76 16.65
CA TRP A 62 4.11 0.51 17.18
C TRP A 62 4.75 1.70 17.88
N THR A 63 4.46 2.94 17.45
CA THR A 63 5.11 4.14 17.98
C THR A 63 4.22 4.85 19.00
N VAL A 64 2.95 5.08 18.65
CA VAL A 64 2.03 5.86 19.50
C VAL A 64 1.19 4.97 20.44
N GLY A 65 1.00 3.68 20.10
CA GLY A 65 0.22 2.75 20.91
C GLY A 65 -1.29 3.00 20.92
N LEU A 66 -1.82 3.71 19.92
CA LEU A 66 -3.25 3.96 19.74
C LEU A 66 -4.00 2.75 19.17
N LEU A 67 -3.29 1.90 18.44
CA LEU A 67 -3.82 0.66 17.87
C LEU A 67 -3.21 -0.56 18.57
N PRO A 68 -3.93 -1.70 18.61
CA PRO A 68 -3.45 -2.90 19.28
C PRO A 68 -2.21 -3.54 18.63
N GLY A 69 -1.88 -3.20 17.37
CA GLY A 69 -0.70 -3.71 16.66
C GLY A 69 -0.50 -3.06 15.29
N GLY A 70 0.39 -3.64 14.47
CA GLY A 70 0.77 -3.11 13.15
C GLY A 70 -0.15 -3.51 12.00
N ARG A 71 -1.08 -4.44 12.25
CA ARG A 71 -2.09 -4.93 11.30
C ARG A 71 -3.47 -4.95 11.98
N SER A 72 -4.16 -3.80 12.00
CA SER A 72 -5.47 -3.69 12.64
C SER A 72 -6.46 -2.77 11.91
N LEU A 73 -6.31 -1.44 11.98
CA LEU A 73 -7.35 -0.51 11.53
C LEU A 73 -7.40 -0.46 10.01
N ALA A 74 -6.31 -0.07 9.36
CA ALA A 74 -6.22 0.10 7.92
C ALA A 74 -6.01 -1.22 7.16
N HIS A 75 -5.63 -2.30 7.85
CA HIS A 75 -5.62 -3.66 7.31
C HIS A 75 -6.98 -4.37 7.37
N SER A 76 -8.00 -3.74 7.98
CA SER A 76 -9.37 -4.27 8.03
C SER A 76 -10.14 -4.01 6.74
N LEU A 77 -10.89 -5.02 6.27
CA LEU A 77 -11.83 -4.91 5.16
C LEU A 77 -13.00 -3.97 5.49
N LEU A 78 -13.39 -3.86 6.76
CA LEU A 78 -14.45 -2.95 7.21
C LEU A 78 -14.01 -1.50 7.00
N THR A 79 -12.81 -1.16 7.48
CA THR A 79 -12.20 0.16 7.26
C THR A 79 -11.96 0.42 5.77
N THR A 80 -11.46 -0.59 5.05
CA THR A 80 -11.22 -0.50 3.61
C THR A 80 -12.50 -0.16 2.85
N ALA A 81 -13.65 -0.73 3.22
CA ALA A 81 -14.95 -0.41 2.61
C ALA A 81 -15.34 1.07 2.83
N VAL A 82 -15.14 1.60 4.04
CA VAL A 82 -15.39 3.01 4.36
C VAL A 82 -14.45 3.92 3.56
N VAL A 83 -13.14 3.63 3.57
CA VAL A 83 -12.12 4.36 2.80
C VAL A 83 -12.43 4.31 1.31
N ALA A 84 -12.88 3.17 0.79
CA ALA A 84 -13.29 3.03 -0.61
C ALA A 84 -14.45 3.97 -0.96
N GLY A 85 -15.47 4.05 -0.12
CA GLY A 85 -16.57 5.01 -0.28
C GLY A 85 -16.08 6.45 -0.37
N LEU A 86 -15.23 6.86 0.57
CA LEU A 86 -14.67 8.21 0.65
C LEU A 86 -13.77 8.55 -0.55
N VAL A 87 -12.84 7.65 -0.90
CA VAL A 87 -11.92 7.82 -2.02
C VAL A 87 -12.68 7.88 -3.33
N LEU A 88 -13.67 7.00 -3.55
CA LEU A 88 -14.47 7.03 -4.78
C LEU A 88 -15.35 8.28 -4.87
N ALA A 89 -15.90 8.76 -3.75
CA ALA A 89 -16.66 10.00 -3.71
C ALA A 89 -15.77 11.21 -4.04
N LEU A 90 -14.60 11.30 -3.40
CA LEU A 90 -13.64 12.37 -3.65
C LEU A 90 -13.12 12.33 -5.08
N ALA A 91 -12.67 11.17 -5.56
CA ALA A 91 -12.14 11.01 -6.91
C ALA A 91 -13.18 11.34 -8.00
N ARG A 92 -14.48 11.15 -7.72
CA ARG A 92 -15.56 11.64 -8.56
C ARG A 92 -15.65 13.16 -8.55
N ARG A 93 -15.59 13.80 -7.37
CA ARG A 93 -15.67 15.27 -7.22
C ARG A 93 -14.50 16.00 -7.88
N VAL A 94 -13.30 15.41 -7.87
CA VAL A 94 -12.10 16.04 -8.46
C VAL A 94 -11.76 15.53 -9.86
N HIS A 95 -12.66 14.77 -10.51
CA HIS A 95 -12.46 14.20 -11.86
C HIS A 95 -11.20 13.31 -12.02
N HIS A 96 -10.73 12.67 -10.94
CA HIS A 96 -9.57 11.78 -10.92
C HIS A 96 -9.93 10.31 -10.62
N ARG A 97 -11.03 9.82 -11.21
CA ARG A 97 -11.58 8.47 -10.95
C ARG A 97 -10.56 7.35 -11.11
N MET A 98 -9.68 7.43 -12.12
CA MET A 98 -8.66 6.40 -12.36
C MET A 98 -7.64 6.34 -11.22
N ALA A 99 -7.19 7.49 -10.70
CA ALA A 99 -6.26 7.53 -9.58
C ALA A 99 -6.90 6.98 -8.30
N GLY A 100 -8.17 7.33 -8.02
CA GLY A 100 -8.90 6.76 -6.89
C GLY A 100 -9.05 5.23 -6.98
N ARG A 101 -9.38 4.70 -8.17
CA ARG A 101 -9.46 3.25 -8.40
C ARG A 101 -8.09 2.56 -8.24
N ALA A 102 -7.04 3.17 -8.76
CA ALA A 102 -5.68 2.64 -8.65
C ALA A 102 -5.19 2.61 -7.20
N PHE A 103 -5.47 3.66 -6.41
CA PHE A 103 -5.23 3.65 -4.96
C PHE A 103 -5.94 2.48 -4.27
N LEU A 104 -7.24 2.29 -4.53
CA LEU A 104 -7.99 1.21 -3.89
C LEU A 104 -7.53 -0.19 -4.33
N LEU A 105 -7.14 -0.35 -5.61
CA LEU A 105 -6.50 -1.56 -6.07
C LEU A 105 -5.22 -1.84 -5.27
N GLY A 106 -4.41 -0.81 -5.02
CA GLY A 106 -3.20 -0.91 -4.20
C GLY A 106 -3.51 -1.36 -2.76
N VAL A 107 -4.52 -0.77 -2.12
CA VAL A 107 -4.96 -1.17 -0.77
C VAL A 107 -5.40 -2.63 -0.76
N VAL A 108 -6.24 -3.05 -1.70
CA VAL A 108 -6.72 -4.44 -1.77
C VAL A 108 -5.57 -5.42 -1.98
N LEU A 109 -4.64 -5.11 -2.89
CA LEU A 109 -3.48 -5.97 -3.15
C LEU A 109 -2.50 -5.99 -1.97
N HIS A 110 -2.44 -4.92 -1.17
CA HIS A 110 -1.69 -4.93 0.09
C HIS A 110 -2.28 -5.95 1.07
N LEU A 111 -3.58 -5.87 1.35
CA LEU A 111 -4.29 -6.80 2.25
C LEU A 111 -4.15 -8.26 1.78
N LEU A 112 -4.26 -8.49 0.47
CA LEU A 112 -4.07 -9.82 -0.11
C LEU A 112 -2.62 -10.31 0.01
N GLY A 113 -1.64 -9.43 -0.13
CA GLY A 113 -0.21 -9.74 0.05
C GLY A 113 0.09 -10.21 1.48
N ASP A 114 -0.45 -9.50 2.47
CA ASP A 114 -0.29 -9.86 3.89
C ASP A 114 -1.03 -11.14 4.28
N ALA A 115 -2.16 -11.41 3.62
CA ALA A 115 -2.90 -12.65 3.83
C ALA A 115 -2.29 -13.86 3.10
N LEU A 116 -1.44 -13.65 2.09
CA LEU A 116 -0.97 -14.70 1.18
C LEU A 116 -0.20 -15.80 1.91
N TYR A 117 0.88 -15.46 2.62
CA TYR A 117 1.73 -16.46 3.26
C TYR A 117 1.03 -17.18 4.42
N PRO A 118 0.30 -16.49 5.32
CA PRO A 118 -0.45 -17.19 6.36
C PRO A 118 -1.54 -18.09 5.78
N ALA A 119 -2.24 -17.67 4.72
CA ALA A 119 -3.23 -18.51 4.05
C ALA A 119 -2.60 -19.78 3.43
N LEU A 120 -1.45 -19.66 2.76
CA LEU A 120 -0.72 -20.80 2.20
C LEU A 120 -0.26 -21.80 3.27
N ARG A 121 -0.02 -21.33 4.50
CA ARG A 121 0.34 -22.17 5.65
C ARG A 121 -0.86 -22.69 6.46
N GLY A 122 -2.09 -22.36 6.06
CA GLY A 122 -3.29 -22.72 6.80
C GLY A 122 -3.43 -22.03 8.16
N GLN A 123 -2.72 -20.91 8.38
CA GLN A 123 -2.73 -20.14 9.62
C GLN A 123 -3.91 -19.16 9.63
N THR A 124 -5.14 -19.68 9.75
CA THR A 124 -6.37 -18.87 9.66
C THR A 124 -6.49 -17.80 10.76
N GLY A 125 -5.84 -18.00 11.91
CA GLY A 125 -5.75 -16.99 12.96
C GLY A 125 -4.94 -15.76 12.54
N GLU A 126 -3.93 -15.92 11.69
CA GLU A 126 -3.04 -14.85 11.24
C GLU A 126 -3.68 -13.93 10.18
N VAL A 127 -4.84 -14.30 9.63
CA VAL A 127 -5.62 -13.47 8.70
C VAL A 127 -6.81 -12.79 9.36
N SER A 128 -6.99 -12.96 10.68
CA SER A 128 -8.12 -12.38 11.42
C SER A 128 -8.13 -10.85 11.40
N PHE A 129 -6.96 -10.21 11.17
CA PHE A 129 -6.83 -8.76 11.01
C PHE A 129 -7.77 -8.19 9.93
N LEU A 130 -8.11 -8.97 8.90
CA LEU A 130 -9.02 -8.58 7.82
C LEU A 130 -10.42 -8.21 8.32
N LEU A 131 -10.83 -8.75 9.48
CA LEU A 131 -12.14 -8.53 10.07
C LEU A 131 -12.07 -7.78 11.41
N TRP A 132 -10.91 -7.21 11.77
CA TRP A 132 -10.81 -6.37 12.96
C TRP A 132 -11.79 -5.18 12.86
N PRO A 133 -12.52 -4.80 13.93
CA PRO A 133 -12.45 -5.29 15.32
C PRO A 133 -13.44 -6.43 15.65
N VAL A 134 -14.11 -7.02 14.65
CA VAL A 134 -15.07 -8.13 14.87
C VAL A 134 -14.36 -9.40 15.29
N LEU A 135 -13.20 -9.68 14.68
CA LEU A 135 -12.29 -10.73 15.13
C LEU A 135 -11.11 -10.12 15.90
N PRO A 136 -10.54 -10.86 16.87
CA PRO A 136 -9.32 -10.44 17.55
C PRO A 136 -8.19 -10.33 16.53
N MET A 137 -7.27 -9.40 16.77
CA MET A 137 -6.00 -9.34 16.02
C MET A 137 -5.25 -10.68 16.19
N PRO A 138 -4.41 -11.09 15.21
CA PRO A 138 -3.43 -12.15 15.43
C PRO A 138 -2.64 -11.91 16.73
N GLU A 139 -2.05 -12.97 17.30
CA GLU A 139 -1.24 -12.88 18.53
C GLU A 139 -0.37 -11.63 18.50
N PRO A 140 -0.30 -10.84 19.60
CA PRO A 140 0.29 -9.52 19.58
C PRO A 140 1.64 -9.58 18.89
N GLU A 141 1.79 -8.81 17.81
CA GLU A 141 3.11 -8.41 17.28
C GLU A 141 3.78 -7.59 18.38
N LEU A 142 4.24 -8.26 19.42
CA LEU A 142 4.67 -7.65 20.66
C LEU A 142 5.88 -6.78 20.34
N ALA A 143 5.63 -5.49 20.16
CA ALA A 143 6.62 -4.46 19.90
C ALA A 143 7.68 -4.84 18.86
N GLN A 144 7.31 -5.46 17.74
CA GLN A 144 8.23 -5.61 16.62
C GLN A 144 8.42 -4.26 15.94
N ARG A 145 9.35 -3.45 16.49
CA ARG A 145 9.83 -2.24 15.85
C ARG A 145 10.33 -2.58 14.44
N PHE A 146 10.21 -1.67 13.49
CA PHE A 146 10.79 -1.80 12.14
C PHE A 146 12.22 -2.39 12.15
N THR A 147 13.03 -2.04 13.15
CA THR A 147 14.39 -2.55 13.34
C THR A 147 14.47 -4.06 13.61
N ALA A 148 13.51 -4.62 14.34
CA ALA A 148 13.43 -6.06 14.59
C ALA A 148 13.05 -6.82 13.31
N HIS A 149 12.12 -6.28 12.51
CA HIS A 149 11.79 -6.84 11.19
C HIS A 149 13.01 -6.83 10.25
N LEU A 150 13.74 -5.71 10.17
CA LEU A 150 14.95 -5.63 9.33
C LEU A 150 16.04 -6.63 9.75
N GLY A 151 16.24 -6.82 11.07
CA GLY A 151 17.19 -7.79 11.60
C GLY A 151 16.78 -9.26 11.39
N ALA A 152 15.50 -9.51 11.07
CA ALA A 152 14.95 -10.82 10.80
C ALA A 152 14.74 -11.10 9.30
N ILE A 153 15.36 -10.30 8.42
CA ILE A 153 15.40 -10.62 6.99
C ILE A 153 16.19 -11.91 6.82
N GLU A 154 15.48 -12.98 6.49
CA GLU A 154 16.07 -14.24 6.07
C GLU A 154 15.93 -14.37 4.55
N PRO A 155 16.98 -14.84 3.85
CA PRO A 155 16.93 -15.12 2.41
C PRO A 155 16.15 -16.43 2.14
N GLY A 156 14.92 -16.49 2.63
CA GLY A 156 13.96 -17.57 2.36
C GLY A 156 13.30 -17.41 1.00
N TRP A 157 12.43 -18.37 0.65
CA TRP A 157 11.74 -18.37 -0.64
C TRP A 157 10.81 -17.16 -0.82
N GLN A 158 10.22 -16.62 0.26
CA GLN A 158 9.38 -15.42 0.24
C GLN A 158 10.20 -14.20 -0.21
N PHE A 159 11.40 -14.04 0.36
CA PHE A 159 12.30 -12.96 -0.02
C PHE A 159 12.68 -13.04 -1.50
N VAL A 160 13.04 -14.24 -1.97
CA VAL A 160 13.37 -14.47 -3.40
C VAL A 160 12.15 -14.19 -4.29
N PHE A 161 10.98 -14.67 -3.91
CA PHE A 161 9.74 -14.43 -4.63
C PHE A 161 9.44 -12.93 -4.77
N GLU A 162 9.49 -12.19 -3.65
CA GLU A 162 9.23 -10.75 -3.65
C GLU A 162 10.30 -9.96 -4.40
N PHE A 163 11.55 -10.41 -4.34
CA PHE A 163 12.64 -9.83 -5.12
C PHE A 163 12.43 -10.02 -6.63
N LEU A 164 12.02 -11.22 -7.06
CA LEU A 164 11.66 -11.48 -8.46
C LEU A 164 10.46 -10.65 -8.90
N LEU A 165 9.48 -10.50 -8.01
CA LEU A 165 8.25 -9.77 -8.26
C LEU A 165 8.50 -8.26 -8.40
N VAL A 166 9.31 -7.65 -7.53
CA VAL A 166 9.72 -6.24 -7.70
C VAL A 166 10.62 -6.06 -8.92
N THR A 167 11.49 -7.02 -9.22
CA THR A 167 12.34 -6.97 -10.43
C THR A 167 11.49 -6.99 -11.70
N ALA A 168 10.51 -7.90 -11.79
CA ALA A 168 9.57 -7.96 -12.90
C ALA A 168 8.74 -6.67 -13.01
N ALA A 169 8.33 -6.08 -11.86
CA ALA A 169 7.64 -4.81 -11.85
C ALA A 169 8.50 -3.66 -12.40
N ILE A 170 9.80 -3.61 -12.07
CA ILE A 170 10.73 -2.61 -12.61
C ILE A 170 10.88 -2.76 -14.12
N VAL A 171 11.02 -4.00 -14.63
CA VAL A 171 11.08 -4.27 -16.08
C VAL A 171 9.79 -3.81 -16.77
N ALA A 172 8.63 -4.20 -16.24
CA ALA A 172 7.35 -3.77 -16.80
C ALA A 172 7.18 -2.24 -16.76
N TRP A 173 7.62 -1.59 -15.68
CA TRP A 173 7.57 -0.13 -15.53
C TRP A 173 8.46 0.60 -16.53
N HIS A 174 9.64 0.04 -16.80
CA HIS A 174 10.53 0.52 -17.85
C HIS A 174 9.86 0.39 -19.23
N ASP A 175 9.26 -0.77 -19.54
CA ASP A 175 8.55 -1.02 -20.80
C ASP A 175 7.32 -0.11 -20.98
N ASP A 176 6.66 0.25 -19.88
CA ASP A 176 5.53 1.18 -19.88
C ASP A 176 5.94 2.65 -20.05
N GLY A 177 7.24 2.95 -20.14
CA GLY A 177 7.76 4.29 -20.37
C GLY A 177 7.89 5.14 -19.10
N HIS A 178 8.15 4.51 -17.95
CA HIS A 178 8.39 5.18 -16.66
C HIS A 178 7.22 6.07 -16.17
N PRO A 179 5.96 5.57 -16.14
CA PRO A 179 4.83 6.33 -15.67
C PRO A 179 5.00 6.74 -14.19
N GLY A 180 4.66 7.99 -13.85
CA GLY A 180 4.65 8.51 -12.47
C GLY A 180 5.51 9.75 -12.26
N PRO A 181 6.85 9.68 -12.37
CA PRO A 181 7.76 10.81 -12.10
C PRO A 181 7.42 12.10 -12.86
N GLY A 182 6.99 11.99 -14.11
CA GLY A 182 6.54 13.15 -14.91
C GLY A 182 5.31 13.86 -14.34
N ALA A 183 4.40 13.12 -13.67
CA ALA A 183 3.19 13.69 -13.08
C ALA A 183 3.51 14.60 -11.86
N LEU A 184 4.56 14.28 -11.09
CA LEU A 184 5.03 15.12 -9.98
C LEU A 184 5.54 16.48 -10.48
N ARG A 185 6.29 16.48 -11.58
CA ARG A 185 6.86 17.70 -12.18
C ARG A 185 5.79 18.65 -12.72
N HIS A 186 4.78 18.12 -13.42
CA HIS A 186 3.70 18.93 -13.99
C HIS A 186 2.68 19.38 -12.93
N GLY A 187 2.48 18.61 -11.86
CA GLY A 187 1.67 19.01 -10.70
C GLY A 187 2.26 20.21 -9.98
N ALA A 188 3.56 20.18 -9.69
CA ALA A 188 4.27 21.29 -9.05
C ALA A 188 4.21 22.59 -9.89
N ALA A 189 4.42 22.49 -11.21
CA ALA A 189 4.34 23.63 -12.12
C ALA A 189 2.93 24.26 -12.18
N ARG A 190 1.87 23.44 -12.20
CA ARG A 190 0.47 23.93 -12.22
C ARG A 190 0.07 24.61 -10.91
N SER A 191 0.52 24.09 -9.77
CA SER A 191 0.29 24.71 -8.45
C SER A 191 0.99 26.08 -8.36
N PHE A 192 2.22 26.18 -8.86
CA PHE A 192 2.98 27.42 -8.91
C PHE A 192 2.30 28.49 -9.80
N VAL A 193 1.80 28.10 -10.97
CA VAL A 193 1.05 29.00 -11.86
C VAL A 193 -0.27 29.45 -11.21
N ARG A 194 -1.05 28.54 -10.60
CA ARG A 194 -2.30 28.90 -9.90
C ARG A 194 -2.08 29.87 -8.74
N LEU A 195 -1.03 29.66 -7.94
CA LEU A 195 -0.65 30.57 -6.84
C LEU A 195 -0.25 31.95 -7.39
N ARG A 196 0.51 32.01 -8.48
CA ARG A 196 0.94 33.27 -9.09
C ARG A 196 -0.23 34.07 -9.67
N THR A 197 -1.21 33.40 -10.30
CA THR A 197 -2.42 34.05 -10.80
C THR A 197 -3.35 34.51 -9.67
N ALA A 198 -3.46 33.73 -8.58
CA ALA A 198 -4.26 34.08 -7.41
C ALA A 198 -3.69 35.29 -6.64
N VAL A 199 -2.36 35.41 -6.55
CA VAL A 199 -1.68 36.59 -5.97
C VAL A 199 -1.83 37.80 -6.88
N ARG A 200 -1.66 37.65 -8.20
CA ARG A 200 -1.79 38.76 -9.16
C ARG A 200 -3.21 39.34 -9.21
N ASN A 201 -4.24 38.51 -9.10
CA ASN A 201 -5.64 38.97 -9.08
C ASN A 201 -6.05 39.63 -7.75
N ARG A 202 -5.30 39.44 -6.65
CA ARG A 202 -5.53 40.19 -5.40
C ARG A 202 -4.92 41.59 -5.41
N CYS A 203 -3.91 41.85 -6.23
CA CYS A 203 -3.30 43.18 -6.37
C CYS A 203 -4.06 44.13 -7.32
N PHE A 204 -5.03 43.63 -8.09
CA PHE A 204 -5.84 44.43 -9.02
C PHE A 204 -7.23 44.80 -8.47
N CYS A 205 -7.54 44.42 -7.23
CA CYS A 205 -8.81 44.72 -6.55
C CYS A 205 -8.63 45.74 -5.41
N VAL A 206 -7.59 46.58 -5.44
CA VAL A 206 -7.40 47.73 -4.53
C VAL A 206 -7.41 49.00 -5.34
#